data_AF-A0A537HAL9-F1
#
_entry.id   AF-A0A537HAL9-F1
#
_cell.length_a   1.000
_cell.length_b   1.000
_cell.length_c   1.000
_cell.angle_alpha   90.00
_cell.angle_beta   90.00
_cell.angle_gamma   90.00
#
_symmetry.space_group_name_H-M   'P 1'
#
loop_
_entity.id
_entity.type
_entity.pdbx_description
1 polymer ?
#
loop_
_entity_poly.entity_id
_entity_poly.type
_entity_poly.pdbx_seq_one_letter_code
_entity_poly.pdbx_strand_id
1 'polypeptide(L)'
;MPLPEGYKQATKVLHAALDVRVNKLRSMHQLPANVRVGKRMLLELGERLHNSLRRGGAGALYGAVQLQSQAMSLMHAIDLLETQGAYSATRFLSRLERAKTKSARGLARDPQIIQAQELSASLEKTPHPKESKLRELVSDDLKSNPGAKIIVFTQFRDTVETIAENLNRIERVQAVRFVG
;
A
#
# COMPACT_ATOMS: atom_id res chain seq x y z
N MET A 1 -3.10 -13.55 -11.31
CA MET A 1 -4.02 -14.26 -10.39
C MET A 1 -4.92 -13.24 -9.71
N PRO A 2 -6.23 -13.50 -9.59
CA PRO A 2 -7.13 -12.59 -8.88
C PRO A 2 -6.76 -12.52 -7.39
N LEU A 3 -6.92 -11.33 -6.79
CA LEU A 3 -6.84 -11.17 -5.34
C LEU A 3 -7.99 -11.95 -4.66
N PRO A 4 -7.80 -12.52 -3.45
CA PRO A 4 -8.88 -13.15 -2.72
C PRO A 4 -9.99 -12.13 -2.42
N GLU A 5 -11.21 -12.61 -2.22
CA GLU A 5 -12.37 -11.71 -2.13
C GLU A 5 -12.23 -10.70 -0.98
N GLY A 6 -11.70 -11.11 0.17
CA GLY A 6 -11.43 -10.20 1.28
C GLY A 6 -10.44 -9.08 0.92
N TYR A 7 -9.38 -9.38 0.16
CA TYR A 7 -8.42 -8.37 -0.29
C TYR A 7 -9.11 -7.36 -1.22
N LYS A 8 -9.95 -7.83 -2.15
CA LYS A 8 -10.71 -6.94 -3.02
C LYS A 8 -11.64 -6.01 -2.25
N GLN A 9 -12.28 -6.51 -1.19
CA GLN A 9 -13.15 -5.69 -0.34
C GLN A 9 -12.36 -4.59 0.36
N ALA A 10 -11.24 -4.92 1.02
CA ALA A 10 -10.38 -3.93 1.66
C ALA A 10 -9.83 -2.89 0.65
N THR A 11 -9.34 -3.34 -0.50
CA THR A 11 -8.85 -2.47 -1.58
C THR A 11 -9.96 -1.54 -2.10
N LYS A 12 -11.19 -2.05 -2.28
CA LYS A 12 -12.35 -1.24 -2.71
C LYS A 12 -12.67 -0.12 -1.73
N VAL A 13 -12.64 -0.40 -0.42
CA VAL A 13 -12.88 0.61 0.61
C VAL A 13 -11.80 1.69 0.58
N LEU A 14 -10.52 1.31 0.45
CA LEU A 14 -9.41 2.25 0.35
C LEU A 14 -9.48 3.11 -0.92
N HIS A 15 -9.87 2.53 -2.07
CA HIS A 15 -10.08 3.29 -3.30
C HIS A 15 -11.23 4.29 -3.16
N ALA A 16 -12.35 3.88 -2.57
CA ALA A 16 -13.47 4.81 -2.33
C ALA A 16 -13.03 5.99 -1.44
N ALA A 17 -12.25 5.73 -0.40
CA ALA A 17 -11.68 6.79 0.44
C ALA A 17 -10.73 7.72 -0.34
N LEU A 18 -9.90 7.14 -1.22
CA LEU A 18 -8.99 7.90 -2.10
C LEU A 18 -9.76 8.79 -3.06
N ASP A 19 -10.81 8.27 -3.69
CA ASP A 19 -11.66 9.00 -4.63
C ASP A 19 -12.33 10.20 -3.96
N VAL A 20 -12.78 10.06 -2.71
CA VAL A 20 -13.32 11.19 -1.92
C VAL A 20 -12.27 12.30 -1.78
N ARG A 21 -11.00 11.97 -1.51
CA ARG A 21 -9.92 12.97 -1.37
C ARG A 21 -9.57 13.61 -2.70
N VAL A 22 -9.44 12.80 -3.75
CA VAL A 22 -9.14 13.25 -5.11
C VAL A 22 -10.23 14.18 -5.63
N ASN A 23 -11.50 13.84 -5.42
CA ASN A 23 -12.63 14.65 -5.89
C ASN A 23 -12.73 15.98 -5.13
N LYS A 24 -12.42 16.01 -3.83
CA LYS A 24 -12.29 17.28 -3.08
C LYS A 24 -11.14 18.14 -3.60
N LEU A 25 -10.00 17.54 -3.92
CA LEU A 25 -8.88 18.28 -4.54
C LEU A 25 -9.24 18.83 -5.92
N ARG A 26 -10.04 18.09 -6.71
CA ARG A 26 -10.58 18.57 -8.00
C ARG A 26 -11.55 19.73 -7.82
N SER A 27 -12.47 19.68 -6.85
CA SER A 27 -13.39 20.80 -6.60
C SER A 27 -12.68 22.06 -6.11
N MET A 28 -11.50 21.90 -5.52
CA MET A 28 -10.59 23.00 -5.14
C MET A 28 -9.68 23.46 -6.30
N HIS A 29 -9.89 22.97 -7.52
CA HIS A 29 -9.08 23.25 -8.71
C HIS A 29 -7.59 22.88 -8.55
N GLN A 30 -7.27 21.96 -7.65
CA GLN A 30 -5.90 21.51 -7.40
C GLN A 30 -5.49 20.34 -8.28
N LEU A 31 -6.44 19.56 -8.79
CA LEU A 31 -6.20 18.45 -9.69
C LEU A 31 -7.02 18.60 -10.97
N PRO A 32 -6.48 18.14 -12.11
CA PRO A 32 -7.23 18.13 -13.36
C PRO A 32 -8.48 17.24 -13.25
N ALA A 33 -9.55 17.70 -13.89
CA ALA A 33 -10.74 16.89 -14.09
C ALA A 33 -10.44 15.72 -15.04
N ASN A 34 -11.08 14.58 -14.81
CA ASN A 34 -11.07 13.42 -15.71
C ASN A 34 -9.69 12.77 -16.00
N VAL A 35 -8.64 13.15 -15.28
CA VAL A 35 -7.33 12.48 -15.38
C VAL A 35 -7.14 11.53 -14.21
N ARG A 36 -6.65 10.32 -14.50
CA ARG A 36 -6.28 9.35 -13.47
C ARG A 36 -5.15 9.92 -12.61
N VAL A 37 -5.37 9.98 -11.30
CA VAL A 37 -4.40 10.52 -10.35
C VAL A 37 -3.42 9.43 -9.96
N GLY A 38 -2.15 9.64 -10.28
CA GLY A 38 -1.05 8.77 -9.87
C GLY A 38 -0.21 9.37 -8.74
N LYS A 39 0.67 8.55 -8.16
CA LYS A 39 1.57 8.94 -7.06
C LYS A 39 2.44 10.15 -7.41
N ARG A 40 3.01 10.15 -8.63
CA ARG A 40 3.82 11.27 -9.13
C ARG A 40 3.04 12.58 -9.15
N MET A 41 1.80 12.55 -9.64
CA MET A 41 0.95 13.74 -9.69
C MET A 41 0.63 14.28 -8.29
N LEU A 42 0.36 13.40 -7.32
CA LEU A 42 0.12 13.83 -5.94
C LEU A 42 1.40 14.38 -5.28
N LEU A 43 2.57 13.85 -5.60
CA LEU A 43 3.86 14.39 -5.13
C LEU A 43 4.09 15.79 -5.68
N GLU A 44 3.96 15.97 -7.00
CA GLU A 44 4.10 17.27 -7.67
C GLU A 44 3.07 18.29 -7.14
N LEU A 45 1.84 17.85 -6.87
CA LEU A 45 0.82 18.66 -6.22
C LEU A 45 1.26 19.10 -4.81
N GLY A 46 1.80 18.18 -4.01
CA GLY A 46 2.29 18.48 -2.67
C GLY A 46 3.34 19.59 -2.67
N GLU A 47 4.36 19.47 -3.54
CA GLU A 47 5.39 20.49 -3.71
C GLU A 47 4.80 21.85 -4.09
N ARG A 48 3.87 21.88 -5.04
CA ARG A 48 3.20 23.12 -5.48
C ARG A 48 2.38 23.76 -4.36
N LEU A 49 1.64 22.96 -3.59
CA LEU A 49 0.83 23.45 -2.47
C LEU A 49 1.72 24.01 -1.35
N HIS A 50 2.80 23.32 -0.98
CA HIS A 50 3.75 23.77 0.03
C HIS A 50 4.46 25.07 -0.39
N ASN A 51 4.87 25.19 -1.65
CA ASN A 51 5.44 26.43 -2.18
C ASN A 51 4.44 27.60 -2.16
N SER A 52 3.15 27.32 -2.34
CA SER A 52 2.10 28.34 -2.26
C SER A 52 1.82 28.78 -0.83
N LEU A 53 1.86 27.86 0.15
CA LEU A 53 1.77 28.20 1.58
C LEU A 53 2.96 29.06 2.03
N ARG A 54 4.19 28.74 1.59
CA ARG A 54 5.39 29.54 1.92
C ARG A 54 5.31 30.98 1.42
N ARG A 55 4.56 31.24 0.36
CA ARG A 55 4.33 32.59 -0.19
C ARG A 55 3.18 33.36 0.49
N GLY A 56 2.73 32.90 1.66
CA GLY A 56 1.66 33.55 2.43
C GLY A 56 0.27 32.97 2.19
N GLY A 57 0.15 31.83 1.50
CA GLY A 57 -1.12 31.13 1.34
C GLY A 57 -1.70 30.66 2.68
N ALA A 58 -3.02 30.78 2.86
CA ALA A 58 -3.70 30.40 4.09
C ALA A 58 -5.08 29.74 3.80
N GLY A 59 -5.77 29.34 4.87
CA GLY A 59 -7.15 28.83 4.81
C GLY A 59 -7.27 27.57 3.95
N ALA A 60 -7.97 27.67 2.82
CA ALA A 60 -8.25 26.54 1.92
C ALA A 60 -6.99 25.77 1.47
N LEU A 61 -5.83 26.43 1.35
CA LEU A 61 -4.58 25.76 0.98
C LEU A 61 -4.09 24.76 2.03
N TYR A 62 -4.31 25.01 3.33
CA TYR A 62 -4.01 24.01 4.37
C TYR A 62 -4.90 22.78 4.23
N GLY A 63 -6.18 22.99 3.90
CA GLY A 63 -7.11 21.90 3.60
C GLY A 63 -6.64 21.06 2.42
N ALA A 64 -6.16 21.71 1.34
CA ALA A 64 -5.62 21.01 0.18
C ALA A 64 -4.36 20.20 0.53
N VAL A 65 -3.43 20.75 1.30
CA VAL A 65 -2.23 20.00 1.77
C VAL A 65 -2.65 18.79 2.59
N GLN A 66 -3.62 18.95 3.49
CA GLN A 66 -4.12 17.84 4.30
C GLN A 66 -4.74 16.74 3.42
N LEU A 67 -5.58 17.11 2.44
CA LEU A 67 -6.21 16.16 1.52
C LEU A 67 -5.17 15.45 0.64
N GLN A 68 -4.17 16.18 0.13
CA GLN A 68 -3.07 15.60 -0.66
C GLN A 68 -2.26 14.60 0.18
N SER A 69 -1.92 14.95 1.43
CA SER A 69 -1.19 14.05 2.33
C SER A 69 -1.98 12.78 2.63
N GLN A 70 -3.29 12.92 2.85
CA GLN A 70 -4.18 11.77 3.06
C GLN A 70 -4.28 10.88 1.81
N ALA A 71 -4.37 11.47 0.62
CA ALA A 71 -4.37 10.73 -0.65
C ALA A 71 -3.06 9.95 -0.84
N MET A 72 -1.91 10.52 -0.49
CA MET A 72 -0.61 9.82 -0.52
C MET A 72 -0.58 8.63 0.45
N SER A 73 -1.09 8.79 1.68
CA SER A 73 -1.19 7.68 2.64
C SER A 73 -2.11 6.56 2.15
N LEU A 74 -3.22 6.92 1.51
CA LEU A 74 -4.16 5.97 0.91
C LEU A 74 -3.55 5.18 -0.24
N MET A 75 -2.85 5.86 -1.17
CA MET A 75 -2.11 5.17 -2.24
C MET A 75 -1.09 4.19 -1.66
N HIS A 76 -0.38 4.59 -0.61
CA HIS A 76 0.57 3.70 0.04
C HIS A 76 -0.11 2.49 0.70
N ALA A 77 -1.24 2.67 1.37
CA ALA A 77 -2.00 1.55 1.96
C ALA A 77 -2.46 0.55 0.90
N ILE A 78 -2.94 1.06 -0.25
CA ILE A 78 -3.34 0.22 -1.40
C ILE A 78 -2.12 -0.54 -1.94
N ASP A 79 -1.00 0.16 -2.17
CA ASP A 79 0.25 -0.47 -2.63
C ASP A 79 0.68 -1.59 -1.67
N LEU A 80 0.65 -1.36 -0.35
CA LEU A 80 1.01 -2.36 0.65
C LEU A 80 0.10 -3.59 0.56
N LEU A 81 -1.21 -3.38 0.46
CA LEU A 81 -2.18 -4.46 0.40
C LEU A 81 -2.03 -5.31 -0.88
N GLU A 82 -1.75 -4.68 -2.02
CA GLU A 82 -1.62 -5.34 -3.34
C GLU A 82 -0.24 -5.97 -3.60
N THR A 83 0.79 -5.52 -2.89
CA THR A 83 2.17 -5.95 -3.12
C THR A 83 2.76 -6.76 -1.97
N GLN A 84 2.46 -6.39 -0.74
CA GLN A 84 3.07 -6.97 0.47
C GLN A 84 2.07 -7.78 1.31
N GLY A 85 0.78 -7.55 1.14
CA GLY A 85 -0.28 -8.30 1.80
C GLY A 85 -0.91 -7.57 2.99
N ALA A 86 -1.88 -8.24 3.61
CA ALA A 86 -2.75 -7.68 4.64
C ALA A 86 -2.00 -7.23 5.90
N TYR A 87 -1.01 -8.00 6.35
CA TYR A 87 -0.21 -7.68 7.53
C TYR A 87 0.48 -6.30 7.44
N SER A 88 1.16 -6.04 6.31
CA SER A 88 1.84 -4.75 6.10
C SER A 88 0.85 -3.59 6.05
N ALA A 89 -0.31 -3.79 5.40
CA ALA A 89 -1.36 -2.79 5.35
C ALA A 89 -1.93 -2.48 6.74
N THR A 90 -2.29 -3.49 7.54
CA THR A 90 -2.80 -3.33 8.91
C THR A 90 -1.79 -2.60 9.81
N ARG A 91 -0.51 -2.98 9.74
CA ARG A 91 0.57 -2.33 10.50
C ARG A 91 0.78 -0.87 10.07
N PHE A 92 0.56 -0.53 8.81
CA PHE A 92 0.61 0.86 8.37
C PHE A 92 -0.60 1.65 8.89
N LEU A 93 -1.81 1.15 8.69
CA LEU A 93 -3.05 1.84 9.08
C LEU A 93 -3.11 2.09 10.59
N SER A 94 -2.78 1.11 11.42
CA SER A 94 -2.73 1.24 12.88
C SER A 94 -1.73 2.31 13.38
N ARG A 95 -0.66 2.59 12.63
CA ARG A 95 0.31 3.65 12.98
C ARG A 95 -0.21 5.05 12.70
N LEU A 96 -1.23 5.22 11.85
CA LEU A 96 -1.78 6.53 11.51
C LEU A 96 -2.39 7.24 12.73
N GLU A 97 -2.97 6.49 13.67
CA GLU A 97 -3.54 7.03 14.91
C GLU A 97 -2.49 7.71 15.79
N ARG A 98 -1.28 7.15 15.82
CA ARG A 98 -0.15 7.62 16.64
C ARG A 98 0.74 8.62 15.92
N ALA A 99 0.42 8.96 14.67
CA ALA A 99 1.22 9.87 13.87
C ALA A 99 1.15 11.31 14.44
N LYS A 100 2.28 12.03 14.37
CA LYS A 100 2.36 13.42 14.86
C LYS A 100 1.52 14.39 14.01
N THR A 101 1.31 14.07 12.73
CA THR A 101 0.65 14.97 11.78
C THR A 101 -0.87 14.96 11.94
N LYS A 102 -1.49 16.14 11.81
CA LYS A 102 -2.95 16.29 11.84
C LYS A 102 -3.63 15.54 10.68
N SER A 103 -2.98 15.48 9.52
CA SER A 103 -3.49 14.78 8.34
C SER A 103 -3.64 13.28 8.58
N ALA A 104 -2.62 12.63 9.14
CA ALA A 104 -2.63 11.19 9.43
C ALA A 104 -3.63 10.85 10.54
N ARG A 105 -3.65 11.61 11.65
CA ARG A 105 -4.66 11.40 12.71
C ARG A 105 -6.09 11.61 12.22
N GLY A 106 -6.29 12.60 11.34
CA GLY A 106 -7.58 12.83 10.70
C GLY A 106 -7.99 11.72 9.74
N LEU A 107 -7.01 11.06 9.09
CA LEU A 107 -7.27 9.91 8.23
C LEU A 107 -7.63 8.67 9.06
N ALA A 108 -6.92 8.43 10.16
CA ALA A 108 -7.16 7.29 11.03
C ALA A 108 -8.57 7.26 11.63
N ARG A 109 -9.21 8.42 11.79
CA ARG A 109 -10.58 8.57 12.31
C ARG A 109 -11.67 8.45 11.24
N ASP A 110 -11.29 8.33 9.97
CA ASP A 110 -12.26 8.20 8.89
C ASP A 110 -12.90 6.80 8.94
N PRO A 111 -14.24 6.68 8.93
CA PRO A 111 -14.93 5.39 9.02
C PRO A 111 -14.51 4.38 7.95
N GLN A 112 -14.19 4.85 6.74
CA GLN A 112 -13.71 3.96 5.67
C GLN A 112 -12.33 3.39 6.00
N ILE A 113 -11.50 4.13 6.72
CA ILE A 113 -10.14 3.70 7.09
C ILE A 113 -10.19 2.71 8.25
N ILE A 114 -11.07 2.95 9.22
CA ILE A 114 -11.36 2.00 10.30
C ILE A 114 -11.85 0.68 9.71
N GLN A 115 -12.83 0.74 8.81
CA GLN A 115 -13.34 -0.44 8.11
C GLN A 115 -12.24 -1.16 7.30
N ALA A 116 -11.41 -0.43 6.55
CA ALA A 116 -10.33 -1.02 5.77
C ALA A 116 -9.28 -1.69 6.67
N GLN A 117 -9.00 -1.12 7.84
CA GLN A 117 -8.10 -1.69 8.84
C GLN A 117 -8.68 -2.98 9.42
N GLU A 118 -9.96 -3.02 9.79
CA GLU A 118 -10.63 -4.22 10.30
C GLU A 118 -10.64 -5.35 9.25
N LEU A 119 -10.98 -5.03 8.00
CA LEU A 119 -10.94 -5.97 6.89
C LEU A 119 -9.52 -6.50 6.68
N SER A 120 -8.51 -5.62 6.67
CA SER A 120 -7.11 -6.04 6.53
C SER A 120 -6.65 -6.92 7.69
N ALA A 121 -7.01 -6.58 8.94
CA ALA A 121 -6.68 -7.36 10.12
C ALA A 121 -7.26 -8.78 10.05
N SER A 122 -8.50 -8.93 9.56
CA SER A 122 -9.13 -10.24 9.38
C SER A 122 -8.41 -11.14 8.36
N LEU A 123 -7.58 -10.56 7.49
CA LEU A 123 -6.88 -11.22 6.40
C LEU A 123 -5.40 -11.49 6.68
N GLU A 124 -4.86 -11.13 7.84
CA GLU A 124 -3.43 -11.28 8.13
C GLU A 124 -2.93 -12.73 8.02
N LYS A 125 -3.79 -13.71 8.32
CA LYS A 125 -3.49 -15.14 8.17
C LYS A 125 -3.76 -15.67 6.77
N THR A 126 -4.35 -14.87 5.89
CA THR A 126 -4.66 -15.26 4.50
C THR A 126 -3.47 -14.93 3.62
N PRO A 127 -2.74 -15.94 3.10
CA PRO A 127 -1.56 -15.72 2.27
C PRO A 127 -1.93 -14.94 1.00
N HIS A 128 -1.05 -14.03 0.59
CA HIS A 128 -1.24 -13.32 -0.66
C HIS A 128 -1.09 -14.31 -1.85
N PRO A 129 -1.89 -14.23 -2.93
CA PRO A 129 -1.83 -15.19 -4.04
C PRO A 129 -0.45 -15.31 -4.68
N LYS A 130 0.31 -14.22 -4.73
CA LYS A 130 1.69 -14.22 -5.25
C LYS A 130 2.60 -15.12 -4.41
N GLU A 131 2.43 -15.18 -3.09
CA GLU A 131 3.24 -16.06 -2.23
C GLU A 131 2.89 -17.53 -2.47
N SER A 132 1.60 -17.83 -2.57
CA SER A 132 1.16 -19.20 -2.86
C SER A 132 1.65 -19.67 -4.22
N LYS A 133 1.56 -18.81 -5.25
CA LYS A 133 2.05 -19.13 -6.59
C LYS A 133 3.58 -19.23 -6.66
N LEU A 134 4.29 -18.39 -5.92
CA LEU A 134 5.75 -18.49 -5.82
C LEU A 134 6.16 -19.84 -5.24
N ARG A 135 5.50 -20.30 -4.17
CA ARG A 135 5.78 -21.62 -3.60
C ARG A 135 5.50 -22.76 -4.58
N GLU A 136 4.39 -22.67 -5.31
CA GLU A 136 4.03 -23.65 -6.35
C GLU A 136 5.13 -23.75 -7.40
N LEU A 137 5.52 -22.62 -8.00
CA LEU A 137 6.56 -22.57 -9.04
C LEU A 137 7.91 -23.10 -8.56
N VAL A 138 8.35 -22.70 -7.36
CA VAL A 138 9.62 -23.18 -6.79
C VAL A 138 9.56 -24.67 -6.49
N SER A 139 8.42 -25.17 -5.99
CA SER A 139 8.25 -26.59 -5.70
C SER A 139 8.28 -27.45 -6.96
N ASP A 140 7.64 -26.98 -8.03
CA ASP A 140 7.57 -27.72 -9.29
C ASP A 140 8.91 -27.73 -10.03
N ASP A 141 9.66 -26.63 -9.99
CA ASP A 141 11.03 -26.57 -10.49
C ASP A 141 11.96 -27.54 -9.74
N LEU A 142 11.87 -27.60 -8.40
CA LEU A 142 12.71 -28.47 -7.58
C LEU A 142 12.34 -29.96 -7.69
N LYS A 143 11.06 -30.29 -7.92
CA LYS A 143 10.65 -31.66 -8.25
C LYS A 143 11.26 -32.12 -9.56
N SER A 144 11.30 -31.24 -10.56
CA SER A 144 11.81 -31.54 -11.90
C SER A 144 13.34 -31.54 -11.94
N ASN A 145 13.97 -30.67 -11.14
CA ASN A 145 15.42 -30.54 -11.02
C ASN A 145 15.81 -30.23 -9.56
N PRO A 146 16.11 -31.26 -8.75
CA PRO A 146 16.48 -31.08 -7.34
C PRO A 146 17.72 -30.21 -7.08
N GLY A 147 18.57 -30.01 -8.10
CA GLY A 147 19.76 -29.16 -8.02
C GLY A 147 19.58 -27.73 -8.53
N ALA A 148 18.34 -27.32 -8.85
CA ALA A 148 18.05 -26.00 -9.40
C ALA A 148 18.49 -24.87 -8.46
N LYS A 149 19.08 -23.82 -9.03
CA LYS A 149 19.37 -22.56 -8.34
C LYS A 149 18.40 -21.50 -8.84
N ILE A 150 17.62 -20.93 -7.93
CA ILE A 150 16.55 -19.99 -8.24
C ILE A 150 16.87 -18.63 -7.63
N ILE A 151 16.65 -17.55 -8.39
CA ILE A 151 16.73 -16.17 -7.91
C ILE A 151 15.36 -15.52 -8.00
N VAL A 152 14.90 -14.90 -6.90
CA VAL A 152 13.62 -14.21 -6.82
C VAL A 152 13.86 -12.71 -6.62
N PHE A 153 13.42 -11.90 -7.58
CA PHE A 153 13.52 -10.44 -7.49
C PHE A 153 12.24 -9.83 -6.90
N THR A 154 12.40 -8.87 -5.99
CA THR A 154 11.31 -8.04 -5.44
C THR A 154 11.74 -6.58 -5.42
N GLN A 155 10.79 -5.67 -5.63
CA GLN A 155 11.04 -4.22 -5.60
C GLN A 155 11.18 -3.68 -4.17
N PHE A 156 10.68 -4.40 -3.16
CA PHE A 156 10.61 -3.90 -1.79
C PHE A 156 11.52 -4.72 -0.86
N ARG A 157 12.54 -4.06 -0.31
CA ARG A 157 13.49 -4.66 0.64
C ARG A 157 12.80 -5.32 1.84
N ASP A 158 11.71 -4.71 2.33
CA ASP A 158 10.96 -5.21 3.49
C ASP A 158 10.25 -6.54 3.20
N THR A 159 9.97 -6.86 1.93
CA THR A 159 9.33 -8.13 1.55
C THR A 159 10.32 -9.29 1.43
N VAL A 160 11.63 -9.02 1.38
CA VAL A 160 12.65 -10.06 1.14
C VAL A 160 12.64 -11.10 2.25
N GLU A 161 12.50 -10.66 3.50
CA GLU A 161 12.50 -11.53 4.68
C GLU A 161 11.26 -12.43 4.69
N THR A 162 10.07 -11.86 4.49
CA THR A 162 8.82 -12.62 4.40
C THR A 162 8.82 -13.62 3.23
N ILE A 163 9.39 -13.25 2.08
CA ILE A 163 9.53 -14.16 0.93
C ILE A 163 10.47 -15.32 1.28
N ALA A 164 11.63 -15.05 1.87
CA ALA A 164 12.59 -16.07 2.25
C ALA A 164 12.02 -17.01 3.32
N GLU A 165 11.39 -16.48 4.36
CA GLU A 165 10.69 -17.27 5.39
C GLU A 165 9.60 -18.16 4.77
N ASN A 166 8.80 -17.62 3.85
CA ASN A 166 7.75 -18.38 3.18
C ASN A 166 8.29 -19.50 2.30
N LEU A 167 9.42 -19.29 1.61
CA LEU A 167 10.08 -20.30 0.79
C LEU A 167 10.76 -21.39 1.63
N ASN A 168 11.35 -21.02 2.77
CA ASN A 168 11.96 -21.97 3.71
C ASN A 168 10.95 -22.90 4.41
N ARG A 169 9.64 -22.68 4.22
CA ARG A 169 8.59 -23.63 4.62
C ARG A 169 8.44 -24.80 3.66
N ILE A 170 9.04 -24.74 2.47
CA ILE A 170 9.07 -25.85 1.51
C ILE A 170 10.20 -26.78 1.93
N GLU A 171 9.93 -28.08 2.00
CA GLU A 171 10.95 -29.07 2.33
C GLU A 171 12.12 -28.99 1.33
N ARG A 172 13.36 -29.06 1.83
CA ARG A 172 14.60 -29.03 1.02
C ARG A 172 14.90 -27.71 0.31
N VAL A 173 14.17 -26.63 0.62
CA VAL A 173 14.52 -25.27 0.17
C VAL A 173 15.42 -24.59 1.20
N GLN A 174 16.50 -23.97 0.71
CA GLN A 174 17.34 -23.06 1.50
C GLN A 174 17.33 -21.68 0.85
N ALA A 175 16.26 -20.92 1.11
CA ALA A 175 16.14 -19.54 0.68
C ALA A 175 16.96 -18.63 1.62
N VAL A 176 17.93 -17.92 1.03
CA VAL A 176 18.75 -16.93 1.73
C VAL A 176 18.45 -15.54 1.22
N ARG A 177 18.43 -14.58 2.15
CA ARG A 177 18.31 -13.17 1.81
C ARG A 177 19.58 -12.69 1.12
N PHE A 178 19.43 -12.11 -0.06
CA PHE A 178 20.51 -11.46 -0.81
C PHE A 178 20.14 -9.99 -1.04
N VAL A 179 20.92 -9.07 -0.48
CA VAL A 179 20.74 -7.61 -0.65
C VAL A 179 22.09 -7.04 -1.05
N GLY A 180 22.16 -6.46 -2.23
CA GLY A 180 23.28 -5.67 -2.73
C GLY A 180 22.89 -4.21 -2.89
#